data_AF-A0A6S7H195-F1
#
_entry.id   AF-A0A6S7H195-F1
#
_cell.length_a   1.000
_cell.length_b   1.000
_cell.length_c   1.000
_cell.angle_alpha   90.00
_cell.angle_beta   90.00
_cell.angle_gamma   90.00
#
_symmetry.space_group_name_H-M   'P 1'
#
loop_
_entity.id
_entity.type
_entity.pdbx_description
1 polymer ?
#
loop_
_entity_poly.entity_id
_entity_poly.type
_entity_poly.pdbx_seq_one_letter_code
_entity_poly.pdbx_strand_id
1 'polypeptide(L)'
;MFELDEIMRQRESTEFAEILNRLREGKDTSSDLKKLKERCVNESSCPTEAPRLFIQNALVDDYNEKVYESFSGDKYVIKAQDSVIGACSAELKEKIMRQIPYVSLRNSKQLASKLKLVVG
;
A
#
# COMPACT_ATOMS: atom_id res chain seq x y z
N MET A 1 13.07 0.73 31.06
CA MET A 1 12.47 1.14 29.78
C MET A 1 13.58 1.13 28.76
N PHE A 2 13.41 0.42 27.65
CA PHE A 2 14.42 0.34 26.59
C PHE A 2 13.88 1.09 25.38
N GLU A 3 14.71 1.95 24.80
CA GLU A 3 14.39 2.75 23.62
C GLU A 3 15.44 2.47 22.53
N LEU A 4 15.00 2.47 21.28
CA LEU A 4 15.88 2.38 20.12
C LEU A 4 16.12 3.80 19.60
N ASP A 5 17.37 4.19 19.52
CA ASP A 5 17.84 5.53 19.12
C ASP A 5 18.49 5.54 17.73
N GLU A 6 19.03 4.41 17.28
CA GLU A 6 19.73 4.31 16.01
C GLU A 6 18.80 4.20 14.79
N ILE A 7 19.06 5.02 13.76
CA ILE A 7 18.28 5.07 12.51
C ILE A 7 18.92 4.19 11.44
N MET A 8 18.37 2.98 11.25
CA MET A 8 18.93 2.01 10.31
C MET A 8 18.50 2.22 8.85
N ARG A 9 17.27 2.71 8.61
CA ARG A 9 16.70 2.80 7.25
C ARG A 9 17.33 3.92 6.42
N GLN A 10 17.62 5.07 7.03
CA GLN A 10 18.24 6.23 6.38
C GLN A 10 19.70 6.44 6.81
N ARG A 11 20.40 5.38 7.24
CA ARG A 11 21.76 5.43 7.80
C ARG A 11 22.80 6.14 6.90
N GLU A 12 22.58 6.10 5.59
CA GLU A 12 23.49 6.69 4.59
C GLU A 12 23.33 8.21 4.49
N SER A 13 22.29 8.78 5.10
CA SER A 13 22.00 10.21 5.05
C SER A 13 21.49 10.71 6.40
N THR A 14 22.43 10.97 7.31
CA THR A 14 22.15 11.50 8.66
C THR A 14 21.31 12.76 8.63
N GLU A 15 21.61 13.68 7.71
CA GLU A 15 20.86 14.94 7.55
C GLU A 15 19.36 14.69 7.27
N PHE A 16 19.06 13.76 6.37
CA PHE A 16 17.68 13.40 6.05
C PHE A 16 17.00 12.66 7.21
N ALA A 17 17.72 11.78 7.89
CA ALA A 17 17.21 11.07 9.04
C ALA A 17 16.81 12.02 10.18
N GLU A 18 17.62 13.05 10.43
CA GLU A 18 17.32 14.10 11.41
C GLU A 18 16.12 14.98 11.00
N ILE A 19 16.01 15.34 9.71
CA ILE A 19 14.83 16.04 9.17
C ILE A 19 13.56 15.25 9.48
N LEU A 20 13.57 13.94 9.24
CA LEU A 20 12.42 13.06 9.52
C LEU A 20 12.11 12.97 11.02
N ASN A 21 13.12 12.94 11.88
CA ASN A 21 12.92 12.96 13.34
C ASN A 21 12.30 14.28 13.82
N ARG A 22 12.75 15.43 13.31
CA ARG A 22 12.13 16.73 13.62
C ARG A 22 10.69 16.79 13.14
N LEU A 23 10.41 16.29 11.94
CA LEU A 23 9.06 16.22 11.38
C LEU A 23 8.14 15.32 12.23
N ARG A 24 8.64 14.19 12.72
CA ARG A 24 7.92 13.30 13.65
C ARG A 24 7.49 14.02 14.93
N GLU A 25 8.35 14.89 15.46
CA GLU A 25 8.08 15.66 16.68
C GLU A 25 7.32 16.97 16.42
N GLY A 26 7.05 17.33 15.17
CA GLY A 26 6.43 18.61 14.80
C GLY A 26 7.33 19.82 15.07
N LYS A 27 8.65 19.63 15.06
CA LYS A 27 9.69 20.67 15.28
C LYS A 27 10.46 20.98 13.99
N ASP A 28 9.85 20.75 12.84
CA ASP A 28 10.49 21.04 11.56
C ASP A 28 10.71 22.54 11.36
N THR A 29 11.79 22.87 10.67
CA THR A 29 12.14 24.25 10.33
C THR A 29 11.76 24.56 8.88
N SER A 30 11.67 25.84 8.54
CA SER A 30 11.47 26.28 7.15
C SER A 30 12.56 25.76 6.20
N SER A 31 13.78 25.53 6.71
CA SER A 31 14.87 24.93 5.94
C SER A 31 14.62 23.45 5.64
N ASP A 32 14.12 22.70 6.63
CA ASP A 32 13.77 21.29 6.48
C ASP A 32 12.68 21.12 5.41
N LEU A 33 11.63 21.93 5.49
CA LEU A 33 10.54 21.94 4.49
C LEU A 33 11.06 22.31 3.09
N LYS A 34 12.01 23.24 2.99
CA LYS A 34 12.60 23.60 1.70
C LYS A 34 13.36 22.42 1.08
N LYS A 35 14.19 21.72 1.87
CA LYS A 35 14.91 20.51 1.43
C LYS A 35 13.97 19.39 0.98
N LEU A 36 12.85 19.20 1.68
CA LEU A 36 11.83 18.22 1.26
C LEU A 36 11.16 18.64 -0.06
N LYS A 37 10.82 19.93 -0.20
CA LYS A 37 10.22 20.46 -1.43
C LYS A 37 11.15 20.42 -2.64
N GLU A 38 12.47 20.51 -2.44
CA GLU A 38 13.47 20.32 -3.51
C GLU A 38 13.42 18.91 -4.12
N ARG A 39 12.86 17.93 -3.40
CA ARG A 39 12.68 16.55 -3.89
C ARG A 39 11.28 16.28 -4.45
N CYS A 40 10.40 17.28 -4.47
CA CYS A 40 9.12 17.17 -5.18
C CYS A 40 9.39 17.12 -6.69
N VAL A 41 9.05 15.98 -7.30
CA VAL A 41 9.15 15.79 -8.75
C VAL A 41 7.77 15.88 -9.40
N ASN A 42 7.75 16.26 -10.67
CA ASN A 42 6.54 16.15 -11.47
C ASN A 42 6.18 14.67 -11.69
N GLU A 43 4.90 14.41 -11.95
CA GLU A 43 4.39 13.05 -12.12
C GLU A 43 5.08 12.28 -13.26
N SER A 44 5.46 12.97 -14.34
CA SER A 44 6.19 12.41 -15.48
C SER A 44 7.65 12.06 -15.18
N SER A 45 8.23 12.64 -14.13
CA SER A 45 9.62 12.40 -13.71
C SER A 45 9.71 11.40 -12.56
N CYS A 46 8.58 10.90 -12.07
CA CYS A 46 8.54 9.92 -10.99
C CYS A 46 8.88 8.52 -11.55
N PRO A 47 9.86 7.80 -10.98
CA PRO A 47 10.22 6.46 -11.43
C PRO A 47 9.02 5.51 -11.39
N THR A 48 8.86 4.70 -12.44
CA THR A 48 7.76 3.72 -12.52
C THR A 48 7.96 2.57 -11.52
N GLU A 49 9.21 2.27 -11.17
CA GLU A 49 9.56 1.21 -10.22
C GLU A 49 9.35 1.64 -8.76
N ALA A 50 9.22 2.94 -8.49
CA ALA A 50 9.05 3.44 -7.13
C ALA A 50 7.62 3.22 -6.63
N PRO A 51 7.42 2.68 -5.41
CA PRO A 51 6.08 2.52 -4.86
C PRO A 51 5.44 3.89 -4.60
N ARG A 52 4.21 4.07 -5.11
CA ARG A 52 3.41 5.27 -4.85
C ARG A 52 2.54 5.10 -3.62
N LEU A 53 2.57 6.09 -2.74
CA LEU A 53 1.80 6.11 -1.50
C LEU A 53 0.61 7.04 -1.65
N PHE A 54 -0.57 6.57 -1.27
CA PHE A 54 -1.81 7.35 -1.30
C PHE A 54 -2.49 7.33 0.06
N ILE A 55 -3.33 8.34 0.30
CA ILE A 55 -4.10 8.48 1.54
C ILE A 55 -5.30 7.51 1.63
N GLN A 56 -5.75 6.97 0.49
CA GLN A 56 -6.95 6.13 0.38
C GLN A 56 -6.69 4.92 -0.52
N ASN A 57 -7.22 3.76 -0.15
CA ASN A 57 -7.08 2.52 -0.93
C ASN A 57 -7.72 2.64 -2.32
N ALA A 58 -8.83 3.37 -2.46
CA ALA A 58 -9.45 3.57 -3.78
C ALA A 58 -8.49 4.22 -4.79
N LEU A 59 -7.67 5.18 -4.35
CA LEU A 59 -6.65 5.81 -5.19
C LEU A 59 -5.49 4.85 -5.52
N VAL A 60 -5.15 3.96 -4.58
CA VAL A 60 -4.17 2.90 -4.80
C VAL A 60 -4.68 1.93 -5.88
N ASP A 61 -5.94 1.50 -5.75
CA ASP A 61 -6.58 0.55 -6.67
C ASP A 61 -6.66 1.15 -8.07
N ASP A 62 -7.12 2.40 -8.20
CA ASP A 62 -7.20 3.11 -9.49
C ASP A 62 -5.82 3.29 -10.15
N TYR A 63 -4.79 3.62 -9.37
CA TYR A 63 -3.43 3.78 -9.90
C TYR A 63 -2.83 2.44 -10.32
N ASN A 64 -2.94 1.43 -9.47
CA ASN A 64 -2.43 0.09 -9.75
C ASN A 64 -3.12 -0.54 -10.96
N GLU A 65 -4.42 -0.27 -11.17
CA GLU A 65 -5.14 -0.70 -12.36
C GLU A 65 -4.56 -0.07 -13.63
N LYS A 66 -4.31 1.24 -13.63
CA LYS A 66 -3.70 1.94 -14.77
C LYS A 66 -2.32 1.41 -15.09
N VAL A 67 -1.51 1.18 -14.05
CA VAL A 67 -0.16 0.60 -14.19
C VAL A 67 -0.24 -0.80 -14.75
N TYR A 68 -1.10 -1.66 -14.19
CA TYR A 68 -1.35 -3.01 -14.69
C TYR A 68 -1.77 -3.01 -16.16
N GLU A 69 -2.67 -2.10 -16.54
CA GLU A 69 -3.13 -2.03 -17.93
C GLU A 69 -2.06 -1.53 -18.90
N SER A 70 -1.16 -0.65 -18.46
CA SER A 70 -0.07 -0.13 -19.29
C SER A 70 1.01 -1.15 -19.64
N PHE A 71 1.15 -2.24 -18.88
CA PHE A 71 2.12 -3.28 -19.20
C PHE A 71 1.65 -4.17 -20.36
N SER A 72 2.58 -4.49 -21.26
CA SER A 72 2.36 -5.34 -22.44
C SER A 72 2.67 -6.83 -22.21
N GLY A 73 3.21 -7.19 -21.04
CA GLY A 73 3.56 -8.56 -20.67
C GLY A 73 2.35 -9.47 -20.41
N ASP A 74 2.63 -10.74 -20.13
CA ASP A 74 1.58 -11.73 -19.88
C ASP A 74 0.84 -11.40 -18.58
N LYS A 75 -0.47 -11.21 -18.70
CA LYS A 75 -1.37 -10.78 -17.63
C LYS A 75 -2.07 -11.97 -16.98
N TYR A 76 -1.97 -12.07 -15.66
CA TYR A 76 -2.58 -13.14 -14.86
C TYR A 76 -3.47 -12.57 -13.77
N VAL A 77 -4.56 -13.29 -13.48
CA VAL A 77 -5.46 -12.96 -12.38
C VAL A 77 -5.61 -14.18 -11.48
N ILE A 78 -5.06 -14.10 -10.27
CA ILE A 78 -5.21 -15.12 -9.24
C ILE A 78 -6.47 -14.80 -8.43
N LYS A 79 -7.43 -15.73 -8.42
CA LYS A 79 -8.67 -15.59 -7.63
C LYS A 79 -8.47 -16.22 -6.26
N ALA A 80 -8.90 -15.51 -5.22
CA ALA A 80 -8.90 -16.05 -3.86
C ALA A 80 -9.89 -17.21 -3.73
N GLN A 81 -9.57 -18.14 -2.82
CA GLN A 81 -10.47 -19.21 -2.40
C GLN A 81 -10.91 -18.93 -0.96
N ASP A 82 -12.17 -18.56 -0.81
CA ASP A 82 -12.74 -18.26 0.49
C ASP A 82 -13.30 -19.52 1.18
N SER A 83 -13.22 -19.55 2.49
CA SER A 83 -13.80 -20.62 3.30
C SER A 83 -14.49 -20.05 4.55
N VAL A 84 -15.58 -20.68 4.95
CA VAL A 84 -16.35 -20.33 6.15
C VAL A 84 -16.17 -21.44 7.18
N ILE A 85 -15.73 -21.07 8.37
CA ILE A 85 -15.55 -21.96 9.52
C ILE A 85 -16.66 -21.63 10.54
N GLY A 86 -17.28 -22.65 11.13
CA GLY A 86 -18.25 -22.46 12.23
C GLY A 86 -19.71 -22.22 11.82
N ALA A 87 -20.09 -22.40 10.55
CA ALA A 87 -21.49 -22.37 10.14
C ALA A 87 -22.20 -23.67 10.53
N CYS A 88 -23.31 -23.57 11.29
CA CYS A 88 -24.06 -24.72 11.78
C CYS A 88 -24.91 -25.42 10.70
N SER A 89 -25.13 -24.79 9.54
CA SER A 89 -25.89 -25.38 8.42
C SER A 89 -25.27 -25.03 7.06
N ALA A 90 -25.53 -25.89 6.07
CA ALA A 90 -25.08 -25.67 4.68
C ALA A 90 -25.71 -24.41 4.06
N GLU A 91 -26.97 -24.13 4.38
CA GLU A 91 -27.69 -22.94 3.92
C GLU A 91 -27.06 -21.64 4.43
N LEU A 92 -26.69 -21.59 5.72
CA LEU A 92 -26.02 -20.44 6.31
C LEU A 92 -24.62 -20.26 5.70
N LYS A 93 -23.90 -21.36 5.48
CA LYS A 93 -22.59 -21.35 4.80
C LYS A 93 -22.70 -20.75 3.39
N GLU A 94 -23.66 -21.20 2.58
CA GLU A 94 -23.87 -20.65 1.24
C GLU A 94 -24.25 -19.17 1.26
N LYS A 95 -25.13 -18.77 2.19
CA LYS A 95 -25.55 -17.37 2.32
C LYS A 95 -24.36 -16.47 2.66
N ILE A 96 -23.49 -16.89 3.57
CA ILE A 96 -22.26 -16.18 3.91
C ILE A 96 -21.34 -16.10 2.70
N MET A 97 -21.07 -17.23 2.02
CA MET A 97 -20.21 -17.27 0.83
C MET A 97 -20.67 -16.31 -0.27
N ARG A 98 -21.98 -16.19 -0.51
CA ARG A 98 -22.54 -15.25 -1.50
C ARG A 98 -22.33 -13.78 -1.13
N GLN A 99 -22.17 -13.47 0.15
CA GLN A 99 -21.95 -12.10 0.63
C GLN A 99 -20.47 -11.70 0.63
N ILE A 100 -19.53 -12.66 0.64
CA ILE A 100 -18.09 -12.38 0.74
C ILE A 100 -17.59 -11.36 -0.32
N PRO A 101 -18.00 -11.43 -1.61
CA PRO A 101 -17.54 -10.46 -2.61
C PRO A 101 -17.98 -9.01 -2.35
N TYR A 102 -19.01 -8.81 -1.50
CA TYR A 102 -19.61 -7.51 -1.22
C TYR A 102 -19.23 -6.97 0.17
N VAL A 103 -18.53 -7.75 0.99
CA VAL A 103 -18.03 -7.26 2.28
C VAL A 103 -16.74 -6.48 2.08
N SER A 104 -16.48 -5.53 2.98
CA SER A 104 -15.22 -4.79 2.97
C SER A 104 -14.03 -5.73 3.24
N LEU A 105 -12.86 -5.40 2.68
CA LEU A 105 -11.63 -6.19 2.88
C LEU A 105 -11.24 -6.37 4.35
N ARG A 106 -11.63 -5.41 5.20
CA ARG A 106 -11.45 -5.49 6.66
C ARG A 106 -12.12 -6.76 7.24
N ASN A 107 -13.22 -7.19 6.65
CA ASN A 107 -13.97 -8.38 7.04
C ASN A 107 -13.46 -9.67 6.36
N SER A 108 -12.48 -9.58 5.44
CA SER A 108 -11.92 -10.71 4.67
C SER A 108 -10.41 -10.90 4.87
N LYS A 109 -9.94 -10.87 6.13
CA LYS A 109 -8.50 -10.95 6.48
C LYS A 109 -7.60 -9.94 5.73
N GLN A 110 -8.19 -8.88 5.15
CA GLN A 110 -7.53 -7.90 4.29
C GLN A 110 -6.88 -8.50 3.03
N LEU A 111 -7.35 -9.67 2.58
CA LEU A 111 -6.90 -10.30 1.34
C LEU A 111 -7.80 -9.92 0.18
N ALA A 112 -7.18 -9.52 -0.94
CA ALA A 112 -7.89 -9.20 -2.16
C ALA A 112 -8.52 -10.46 -2.78
N SER A 113 -9.75 -10.34 -3.28
CA SER A 113 -10.45 -11.43 -3.97
C SER A 113 -9.85 -11.78 -5.33
N LYS A 114 -9.19 -10.80 -5.96
CA LYS A 114 -8.48 -10.93 -7.24
C LYS A 114 -7.13 -10.24 -7.12
N LEU A 115 -6.05 -10.99 -7.31
CA LEU A 115 -4.70 -10.46 -7.41
C LEU A 115 -4.31 -10.42 -8.88
N LYS A 116 -4.03 -9.23 -9.39
CA LYS A 116 -3.60 -8.98 -10.77
C LYS A 116 -2.07 -8.93 -10.82
N LEU A 117 -1.48 -9.70 -11.74
CA LEU A 117 -0.03 -9.83 -11.91
C LEU A 117 0.31 -9.72 -13.38
N VAL A 118 1.43 -9.07 -13.68
CA VAL A 118 2.01 -9.08 -15.03
C VAL A 118 3.39 -9.71 -14.94
N VAL A 119 3.67 -10.63 -15.85
CA VAL A 119 5.03 -11.16 -16.04
C VAL A 119 5.71 -10.27 -17.07
N GLY A 120 6.76 -9.58 -16.64
CA GLY A 120 7.56 -8.65 -17.43
C GLY A 120 8.99 -8.62 -16.91
#